data_AF-A0A0G0BRY9-F1
#
_entry.id   AF-A0A0G0BRY9-F1
#
_cell.length_a   1.000
_cell.length_b   1.000
_cell.length_c   1.000
_cell.angle_alpha   90.00
_cell.angle_beta   90.00
_cell.angle_gamma   90.00
#
_symmetry.space_group_name_H-M   'P 1'
#
loop_
_entity.id
_entity.type
_entity.pdbx_description
1 polymer ?
#
loop_
_entity_poly.entity_id
_entity_poly.type
_entity_poly.pdbx_seq_one_letter_code
_entity_poly.pdbx_strand_id
1 'polypeptide(L)'
;MEFYWAYANYEDGMKLVEELYKKIAMDVFGKTKFETRGHKFDLGGKWKRIDYREIIKKETGIDVLQTTEKEIKNKLEELKIVYDGDTMERLVDTLWKHCRKQISGPVFLTGHPKLVSPLSKSMEKNPELTERFQIIIAGAEVGNGFSFVEMLEYGMPPTCGFGFGELLFAFLADKPLRETQFFPLMKPKNLE
;
A
#
# COMPACT_ATOMS: atom_id res chain seq x y z
N MET A 1 9.26 -10.19 -3.42
CA MET A 1 8.71 -11.52 -3.10
C MET A 1 7.22 -11.46 -3.33
N GLU A 2 6.66 -12.48 -3.98
CA GLU A 2 5.21 -12.64 -4.12
C GLU A 2 4.83 -14.06 -3.70
N PHE A 3 3.68 -14.22 -3.05
CA PHE A 3 3.07 -15.52 -2.80
C PHE A 3 1.57 -15.49 -3.10
N TYR A 4 1.04 -16.69 -3.35
CA TYR A 4 -0.36 -16.94 -3.65
C TYR A 4 -0.84 -18.08 -2.74
N TRP A 5 -1.95 -17.86 -2.04
CA TRP A 5 -2.49 -18.80 -1.07
C TRP A 5 -3.91 -19.19 -1.45
N ALA A 6 -4.04 -20.40 -2.01
CA ALA A 6 -5.33 -20.98 -2.34
C ALA A 6 -6.18 -21.25 -1.09
N TYR A 7 -7.48 -21.08 -1.25
CA TYR A 7 -8.53 -21.15 -0.22
C TYR A 7 -8.40 -20.13 0.92
N ALA A 8 -7.62 -19.07 0.73
CA ALA A 8 -7.46 -17.97 1.67
C ALA A 8 -8.03 -16.66 1.09
N ASN A 9 -8.50 -15.78 1.95
CA ASN A 9 -8.93 -14.43 1.58
C ASN A 9 -7.94 -13.38 2.13
N TYR A 10 -8.19 -12.11 1.81
CA TYR A 10 -7.35 -11.00 2.25
C TYR A 10 -7.23 -10.85 3.78
N GLU A 11 -8.21 -11.29 4.58
CA GLU A 11 -8.12 -11.28 6.05
C GLU A 11 -7.09 -12.30 6.54
N ASP A 12 -7.08 -13.49 5.93
CA ASP A 12 -6.08 -14.53 6.23
C ASP A 12 -4.69 -14.08 5.75
N GLY A 13 -4.64 -13.41 4.59
CA GLY A 13 -3.44 -12.74 4.10
C GLY A 13 -2.88 -11.72 5.10
N MET A 14 -3.72 -10.85 5.66
CA MET A 14 -3.30 -9.87 6.67
C MET A 14 -2.70 -10.54 7.91
N LYS A 15 -3.32 -11.61 8.43
CA LYS A 15 -2.80 -12.36 9.58
C LYS A 15 -1.42 -12.95 9.29
N LEU A 16 -1.28 -13.69 8.18
CA LEU A 16 -0.03 -14.33 7.79
C LEU A 16 1.08 -13.29 7.57
N VAL A 17 0.76 -12.16 6.96
CA VAL A 17 1.75 -11.13 6.67
C VAL A 17 2.18 -10.39 7.94
N GLU A 18 1.28 -10.14 8.89
CA GLU A 18 1.65 -9.59 10.20
C GLU A 18 2.65 -10.50 10.92
N GLU A 19 2.39 -11.81 10.94
CA GLU A 19 3.28 -12.81 11.51
C GLU A 19 4.63 -12.86 10.78
N LEU A 20 4.61 -12.84 9.45
CA LEU A 20 5.81 -12.82 8.61
C LEU A 20 6.69 -11.61 8.92
N TYR A 21 6.12 -10.40 8.98
CA TYR A 21 6.88 -9.17 9.22
C TYR A 21 7.45 -9.15 10.64
N LYS A 22 6.69 -9.61 11.64
CA LYS A 22 7.19 -9.77 13.02
C LYS A 22 8.33 -10.78 13.10
N LYS A 23 8.21 -11.89 12.39
CA LYS A 23 9.25 -12.93 12.34
C LYS A 23 10.53 -12.40 11.70
N ILE A 24 10.42 -11.70 10.55
CA ILE A 24 11.57 -11.06 9.89
C ILE A 24 12.25 -10.06 10.83
N ALA A 25 11.48 -9.21 11.50
CA ALA A 25 12.01 -8.22 12.44
C ALA A 25 12.84 -8.87 13.54
N MET A 26 12.33 -9.94 14.15
CA MET A 26 13.03 -10.64 15.22
C MET A 26 14.23 -11.46 14.72
N ASP A 27 14.07 -12.21 13.63
CA ASP A 27 15.11 -13.13 13.15
C ASP A 27 16.30 -12.41 12.52
N VAL A 28 16.05 -11.30 11.82
CA VAL A 28 17.07 -10.55 11.09
C VAL A 28 17.65 -9.42 11.93
N PHE A 29 16.82 -8.70 12.68
CA PHE A 29 17.23 -7.49 13.39
C PHE A 29 17.24 -7.64 14.91
N GLY A 30 16.71 -8.74 15.47
CA GLY A 30 16.67 -8.97 16.92
C GLY A 30 15.77 -8.00 17.69
N LYS A 31 14.95 -7.20 17.01
CA LYS A 31 14.12 -6.14 17.60
C LYS A 31 12.85 -5.91 16.78
N THR A 32 11.84 -5.32 17.40
CA THR A 32 10.58 -4.95 16.72
C THR A 32 10.38 -3.44 16.55
N LYS A 33 11.17 -2.62 17.23
CA LYS A 33 11.08 -1.16 17.20
C LYS A 33 12.08 -0.57 16.22
N PHE A 34 11.60 0.28 15.33
CA PHE A 34 12.37 0.88 14.26
C PHE A 34 12.06 2.38 14.13
N GLU A 35 12.97 3.08 13.47
CA GLU A 35 12.85 4.48 13.13
C GLU A 35 13.34 4.66 11.69
N THR A 36 12.54 5.32 10.86
CA THR A 36 12.99 5.76 9.53
C THR A 36 12.16 6.95 9.06
N ARG A 37 12.78 7.84 8.27
CA ARG A 37 12.12 9.06 7.77
C ARG A 37 11.45 9.92 8.88
N GLY A 38 12.00 9.89 10.09
CA GLY A 38 11.45 10.58 11.27
C GLY A 38 10.23 9.91 11.91
N HIS A 39 9.78 8.77 11.39
CA HIS A 39 8.70 7.97 11.96
C HIS A 39 9.26 6.90 12.88
N LYS A 40 8.68 6.77 14.08
CA LYS A 40 8.94 5.66 15.00
C LYS A 40 7.78 4.68 14.95
N PHE A 41 8.07 3.39 14.82
CA PHE A 41 7.06 2.35 14.71
C PHE A 41 7.53 1.04 15.36
N ASP A 42 6.57 0.21 15.77
CA ASP A 42 6.82 -1.08 16.41
C ASP A 42 6.07 -2.18 15.65
N LEU A 43 6.82 -3.07 14.98
CA LEU A 43 6.25 -4.20 14.25
C LEU A 43 5.64 -5.26 15.16
N GLY A 44 6.11 -5.36 16.41
CA GLY A 44 5.64 -6.34 17.39
C GLY A 44 4.30 -5.96 18.02
N GLY A 45 3.89 -4.70 17.86
CA GLY A 45 2.62 -4.19 18.36
C GLY A 45 1.40 -4.70 17.61
N LYS A 46 0.23 -4.17 17.96
CA LYS A 46 -1.03 -4.43 17.26
C LYS A 46 -1.13 -3.52 16.03
N TRP A 47 -1.35 -4.12 14.87
CA TRP A 47 -1.50 -3.39 13.62
C TRP A 47 -2.94 -2.90 13.48
N LYS A 48 -3.10 -1.60 13.27
CA LYS A 48 -4.45 -1.02 13.09
C LYS A 48 -4.89 -1.19 11.65
N ARG A 49 -6.18 -1.38 11.46
CA ARG A 49 -6.83 -1.29 10.16
C ARG A 49 -7.33 0.13 9.94
N ILE A 50 -7.02 0.69 8.78
CA ILE A 50 -7.48 2.00 8.35
C ILE A 50 -8.15 1.87 6.97
N ASP A 51 -9.08 2.76 6.68
CA ASP A 51 -9.81 2.77 5.42
C ASP A 51 -9.30 3.87 4.48
N TYR A 52 -9.06 3.48 3.23
CA TYR A 52 -8.53 4.33 2.17
C TYR A 52 -9.44 5.53 1.89
N ARG A 53 -10.74 5.27 1.73
CA ARG A 53 -11.73 6.31 1.43
C ARG A 53 -11.91 7.23 2.63
N GLU A 54 -11.98 6.69 3.84
CA GLU A 54 -12.14 7.50 5.05
C GLU A 54 -10.96 8.45 5.27
N ILE A 55 -9.72 7.99 5.05
CA ILE A 55 -8.53 8.84 5.21
C ILE A 55 -8.53 9.96 4.19
N ILE A 56 -8.74 9.65 2.90
CA ILE A 56 -8.76 10.69 1.86
C ILE A 56 -9.86 11.70 2.16
N LYS A 57 -11.06 11.24 2.52
CA LYS A 57 -12.18 12.11 2.87
C LYS A 57 -11.88 12.98 4.08
N LYS A 58 -11.22 12.43 5.11
CA LYS A 58 -10.86 13.18 6.31
C LYS A 58 -9.80 14.25 6.04
N GLU A 59 -8.76 13.92 5.27
CA GLU A 59 -7.62 14.81 5.04
C GLU A 59 -7.90 15.85 3.94
N THR A 60 -8.74 15.52 2.96
CA THR A 60 -8.93 16.34 1.75
C THR A 60 -10.36 16.82 1.56
N GLY A 61 -11.33 16.24 2.26
CA GLY A 61 -12.76 16.50 2.04
C GLY A 61 -13.35 15.76 0.83
N ILE A 62 -12.52 15.10 0.00
CA ILE A 62 -12.97 14.42 -1.23
C ILE A 62 -13.41 13.00 -0.93
N ASP A 63 -14.60 12.65 -1.42
CA ASP A 63 -15.07 11.27 -1.44
C ASP A 63 -14.72 10.59 -2.77
N VAL A 64 -13.75 9.67 -2.74
CA VAL A 64 -13.20 9.03 -3.95
C VAL A 64 -14.23 8.23 -4.77
N LEU A 65 -15.39 7.90 -4.22
CA LEU A 65 -16.47 7.21 -4.94
C LEU A 65 -17.50 8.17 -5.57
N GLN A 66 -17.54 9.43 -5.14
CA GLN A 66 -18.58 10.39 -5.50
C GLN A 66 -18.00 11.71 -6.04
N THR A 67 -16.77 11.66 -6.58
CA THR A 67 -16.05 12.84 -7.04
C THR A 67 -15.81 12.81 -8.54
N THR A 68 -15.41 13.94 -9.10
CA THR A 68 -15.04 14.10 -10.51
C THR A 68 -13.56 14.43 -10.64
N GLU A 69 -12.97 14.18 -11.81
CA GLU A 69 -11.57 14.52 -12.09
C GLU A 69 -11.26 15.99 -11.83
N LYS A 70 -12.22 16.88 -12.13
CA LYS A 70 -12.08 18.32 -11.93
C LYS A 70 -11.96 18.68 -10.45
N GLU A 71 -12.74 18.05 -9.58
CA GLU A 71 -12.67 18.29 -8.13
C GLU A 71 -11.33 17.86 -7.55
N ILE A 72 -10.82 16.68 -7.97
CA ILE A 72 -9.52 16.20 -7.52
C ILE A 72 -8.40 17.12 -8.02
N LYS A 73 -8.43 17.53 -9.30
CA LYS A 73 -7.44 18.46 -9.86
C LYS A 73 -7.41 19.78 -9.09
N ASN A 74 -8.58 20.38 -8.85
CA ASN A 74 -8.68 21.59 -8.04
C ASN A 74 -8.06 21.40 -6.65
N LYS A 75 -8.29 20.24 -6.02
CA LYS A 75 -7.72 19.96 -4.69
C LYS A 75 -6.21 19.71 -4.73
N LEU A 76 -5.71 19.05 -5.76
CA LEU A 76 -4.27 18.86 -5.97
C LEU A 76 -3.56 20.22 -6.17
N GLU A 77 -4.18 21.13 -6.93
CA GLU A 77 -3.69 22.50 -7.12
C GLU A 77 -3.73 23.31 -5.80
N GLU A 78 -4.82 23.24 -5.04
CA GLU A 78 -4.95 23.87 -3.71
C GLU A 78 -3.85 23.41 -2.76
N LEU A 79 -3.57 22.10 -2.75
CA LEU A 79 -2.53 21.48 -1.94
C LEU A 79 -1.11 21.63 -2.54
N LYS A 80 -0.98 22.26 -3.72
CA LYS A 80 0.28 22.45 -4.46
C LYS A 80 1.03 21.14 -4.71
N ILE A 81 0.29 20.07 -5.02
CA ILE A 81 0.83 18.75 -5.31
C ILE A 81 1.04 18.63 -6.82
N VAL A 82 2.26 18.27 -7.22
CA VAL A 82 2.56 17.91 -8.61
C VAL A 82 1.96 16.54 -8.90
N TYR A 83 1.17 16.44 -9.96
CA TYR A 83 0.58 15.19 -10.43
C TYR A 83 0.93 14.96 -11.91
N ASP A 84 0.91 13.68 -12.31
CA ASP A 84 1.16 13.25 -13.69
C ASP A 84 -0.02 12.43 -14.20
N GLY A 85 -0.46 12.75 -15.41
CA GLY A 85 -1.62 12.14 -16.06
C GLY A 85 -2.97 12.73 -15.64
N ASP A 86 -3.94 12.50 -16.51
CA ASP A 86 -5.27 13.09 -16.39
C ASP A 86 -6.36 12.09 -15.98
N THR A 87 -6.03 10.80 -15.86
CA THR A 87 -7.03 9.78 -15.53
C THR A 87 -7.38 9.79 -14.05
N MET A 88 -8.65 9.55 -13.75
CA MET A 88 -9.18 9.47 -12.39
C MET A 88 -8.33 8.58 -11.46
N GLU A 89 -7.87 7.42 -11.92
CA GLU A 89 -7.02 6.49 -11.15
C GLU A 89 -5.74 7.17 -10.68
N ARG A 90 -5.04 7.86 -11.60
CA ARG A 90 -3.74 8.49 -11.33
C ARG A 90 -3.90 9.70 -10.41
N LEU A 91 -4.99 10.45 -10.58
CA LEU A 91 -5.31 11.59 -9.71
C LEU A 91 -5.61 11.12 -8.28
N VAL A 92 -6.46 10.11 -8.12
CA VAL A 92 -6.79 9.50 -6.81
C VAL A 92 -5.54 8.91 -6.15
N ASP A 93 -4.70 8.18 -6.89
CA ASP A 93 -3.45 7.63 -6.38
C ASP A 93 -2.46 8.72 -5.95
N THR A 94 -2.37 9.83 -6.70
CA THR A 94 -1.51 10.96 -6.33
C THR A 94 -1.97 11.63 -5.05
N LEU A 95 -3.29 11.83 -4.91
CA LEU A 95 -3.87 12.37 -3.68
C LEU A 95 -3.60 11.44 -2.49
N TRP A 96 -3.78 10.13 -2.66
CA TRP A 96 -3.45 9.13 -1.65
C TRP A 96 -1.98 9.15 -1.23
N LYS A 97 -1.06 9.22 -2.20
CA LYS A 97 0.39 9.31 -1.94
C LYS A 97 0.75 10.52 -1.09
N HIS A 98 -0.01 11.61 -1.17
CA HIS A 98 0.13 12.73 -0.27
C HIS A 98 -0.40 12.40 1.13
N CYS A 99 -1.64 11.92 1.23
CA CYS A 99 -2.32 11.59 2.49
C CYS A 99 -1.69 10.45 3.30
N ARG A 100 -0.86 9.60 2.68
CA ARG A 100 -0.20 8.51 3.41
C ARG A 100 1.07 8.93 4.12
N LYS A 101 1.72 10.05 3.74
CA LYS A 101 3.05 10.43 4.25
C LYS A 101 3.09 10.62 5.77
N GLN A 102 1.99 11.04 6.38
CA GLN A 102 1.84 11.27 7.81
C GLN A 102 1.64 9.98 8.62
N ILE A 103 1.42 8.84 7.97
CA ILE A 103 1.08 7.58 8.64
C ILE A 103 2.36 6.86 9.10
N SER A 104 2.60 6.83 10.41
CA SER A 104 3.78 6.17 10.99
C SER A 104 3.78 4.64 10.78
N GLY A 105 2.62 4.00 10.90
CA GLY A 105 2.49 2.55 10.79
C GLY A 105 3.04 1.79 12.03
N PRO A 106 3.08 0.45 11.95
CA PRO A 106 2.53 -0.36 10.87
C PRO A 106 0.99 -0.40 10.90
N VAL A 107 0.37 -0.27 9.74
CA VAL A 107 -1.09 -0.35 9.59
C VAL A 107 -1.48 -1.09 8.32
N PHE A 108 -2.63 -1.75 8.37
CA PHE A 108 -3.31 -2.30 7.20
C PHE A 108 -4.26 -1.26 6.62
N LEU A 109 -3.97 -0.80 5.42
CA LEU A 109 -4.87 0.04 4.63
C LEU A 109 -5.79 -0.85 3.82
N THR A 110 -7.10 -0.65 3.94
CA THR A 110 -8.13 -1.43 3.23
C THR A 110 -9.17 -0.50 2.60
N GLY A 111 -10.19 -1.05 1.92
CA GLY A 111 -11.26 -0.23 1.36
C GLY A 111 -10.85 0.50 0.08
N HIS A 112 -9.97 -0.12 -0.71
CA HIS A 112 -9.54 0.45 -1.99
C HIS A 112 -10.70 0.46 -2.99
N PRO A 113 -10.95 1.58 -3.70
CA PRO A 113 -11.91 1.62 -4.79
C PRO A 113 -11.57 0.60 -5.87
N LYS A 114 -12.60 0.02 -6.49
CA LYS A 114 -12.47 -0.90 -7.64
C LYS A 114 -11.74 -0.25 -8.81
N LEU A 115 -11.95 1.05 -8.99
CA LEU A 115 -11.29 1.88 -9.99
C LEU A 115 -9.75 1.72 -10.00
N VAL A 116 -9.12 1.67 -8.82
CA VAL A 116 -7.65 1.55 -8.68
C VAL A 116 -7.17 0.12 -8.41
N SER A 117 -8.08 -0.87 -8.46
CA SER A 117 -7.83 -2.26 -8.06
C SER A 117 -8.48 -3.25 -9.03
N PRO A 118 -8.04 -3.30 -10.30
CA PRO A 118 -8.71 -4.08 -11.36
C PRO A 118 -8.68 -5.60 -11.14
N LEU A 119 -7.70 -6.11 -10.39
CA LEU A 119 -7.49 -7.54 -10.13
C LEU A 119 -8.03 -7.99 -8.78
N SER A 120 -8.55 -7.07 -7.96
CA SER A 120 -9.00 -7.38 -6.61
C SER A 120 -10.49 -7.66 -6.58
N LYS A 121 -10.89 -8.74 -5.90
CA LYS A 121 -12.29 -9.11 -5.71
C LYS A 121 -13.08 -7.96 -5.07
N SER A 122 -14.30 -7.70 -5.53
CA SER A 122 -15.18 -6.73 -4.86
C SER A 122 -15.57 -7.19 -3.46
N MET A 123 -15.72 -6.26 -2.53
CA MET A 123 -16.27 -6.58 -1.21
C MET A 123 -17.76 -6.91 -1.30
N GLU A 124 -18.24 -7.87 -0.51
CA GLU A 124 -19.65 -8.26 -0.48
C GLU A 124 -20.59 -7.11 -0.07
N LYS A 125 -20.18 -6.31 0.93
CA LYS A 125 -21.01 -5.23 1.49
C LYS A 125 -21.06 -3.99 0.59
N ASN A 126 -20.02 -3.75 -0.19
CA ASN A 126 -19.92 -2.59 -1.08
C ASN A 126 -19.11 -2.95 -2.33
N PRO A 127 -19.79 -3.28 -3.45
CA PRO A 127 -19.13 -3.72 -4.68
C PRO A 127 -18.19 -2.69 -5.33
N GLU A 128 -18.31 -1.42 -4.96
CA GLU A 128 -17.43 -0.32 -5.40
C GLU A 128 -16.06 -0.37 -4.71
N LEU A 129 -15.94 -1.14 -3.62
CA LEU A 129 -14.69 -1.37 -2.89
C LEU A 129 -14.18 -2.79 -3.10
N THR A 130 -12.91 -3.01 -2.80
CA THR A 130 -12.22 -4.28 -3.07
C THR A 130 -11.58 -4.88 -1.84
N GLU A 131 -11.51 -6.21 -1.81
CA GLU A 131 -10.79 -7.03 -0.82
C GLU A 131 -9.28 -6.92 -1.03
N ARG A 132 -8.75 -5.69 -0.91
CA ARG A 132 -7.35 -5.34 -1.03
C ARG A 132 -6.85 -4.69 0.24
N PHE A 133 -5.67 -5.11 0.67
CA PHE A 133 -4.92 -4.49 1.74
C PHE A 133 -3.53 -4.02 1.29
N GLN A 134 -3.08 -2.90 1.82
CA GLN A 134 -1.70 -2.46 1.73
C GLN A 134 -1.11 -2.34 3.13
N ILE A 135 0.20 -2.52 3.24
CA ILE A 135 0.93 -2.29 4.48
C ILE A 135 1.60 -0.94 4.38
N ILE A 136 1.24 -0.05 5.30
CA ILE A 136 1.84 1.28 5.38
C ILE A 136 2.78 1.34 6.58
N ILE A 137 4.04 1.68 6.32
CA ILE A 137 5.07 1.95 7.32
C ILE A 137 5.78 3.24 6.93
N ALA A 138 5.99 4.14 7.89
CA ALA A 138 6.71 5.41 7.70
C ALA A 138 6.30 6.17 6.42
N GLY A 139 4.99 6.25 6.19
CA GLY A 139 4.37 6.93 5.07
C GLY A 139 4.58 6.30 3.69
N ALA A 140 5.04 5.06 3.63
CA ALA A 140 5.20 4.31 2.39
C ALA A 140 4.45 3.00 2.40
N GLU A 141 4.01 2.59 1.21
CA GLU A 141 3.53 1.25 0.96
C GLU A 141 4.72 0.29 0.87
N VAL A 142 4.78 -0.66 1.80
CA VAL A 142 5.84 -1.66 1.88
C VAL A 142 5.35 -3.06 1.50
N GLY A 143 4.05 -3.24 1.28
CA GLY A 143 3.46 -4.49 0.81
C GLY A 143 2.04 -4.26 0.31
N ASN A 144 1.59 -5.12 -0.61
CA ASN A 144 0.27 -5.08 -1.22
C ASN A 144 -0.26 -6.50 -1.35
N GLY A 145 -1.48 -6.73 -0.89
CA GLY A 145 -2.16 -8.01 -1.00
C GLY A 145 -3.64 -7.85 -1.24
N PHE A 146 -4.27 -8.86 -1.81
CA PHE A 146 -5.69 -8.84 -2.13
C PHE A 146 -6.22 -10.25 -2.37
N SER A 147 -7.52 -10.43 -2.14
CA SER A 147 -8.24 -11.56 -2.71
C SER A 147 -8.33 -11.33 -4.22
N PHE A 148 -7.87 -12.27 -5.03
CA PHE A 148 -8.01 -12.17 -6.48
C PHE A 148 -9.48 -12.20 -6.89
N VAL A 149 -9.82 -11.42 -7.92
CA VAL A 149 -11.08 -11.62 -8.63
C VAL A 149 -11.21 -13.09 -9.01
N GLU A 150 -12.44 -13.59 -9.01
CA GLU A 150 -12.76 -15.00 -9.34
C GLU A 150 -12.52 -15.33 -10.83
N MET A 151 -11.65 -14.58 -11.51
CA MET A 151 -11.25 -14.70 -12.91
C MET A 151 -10.84 -16.15 -13.25
N LEU A 152 -11.47 -16.93 -14.10
CA LEU A 152 -12.53 -16.68 -15.05
C LEU A 152 -13.21 -18.05 -15.22
N GLU A 153 -14.29 -18.26 -14.47
CA GLU A 153 -15.33 -19.31 -14.59
C GLU A 153 -14.92 -20.81 -14.60
N TYR A 154 -13.65 -21.21 -14.72
CA TYR A 154 -13.29 -22.62 -14.94
C TYR A 154 -12.22 -23.26 -14.05
N GLY A 155 -11.51 -22.58 -13.14
CA GLY A 155 -10.49 -23.33 -12.39
C GLY A 155 -9.58 -22.73 -11.33
N MET A 156 -9.70 -21.46 -10.93
CA MET A 156 -8.90 -20.94 -9.81
C MET A 156 -9.71 -20.99 -8.50
N PRO A 157 -9.25 -21.67 -7.43
CA PRO A 157 -9.91 -21.57 -6.14
C PRO A 157 -9.80 -20.14 -5.58
N PRO A 158 -10.67 -19.74 -4.62
CA PRO A 158 -10.51 -18.46 -3.91
C PRO A 158 -9.08 -18.31 -3.43
N THR A 159 -8.39 -17.24 -3.81
CA THR A 159 -6.93 -17.12 -3.58
C THR A 159 -6.58 -15.73 -3.09
N CYS A 160 -5.75 -15.66 -2.05
CA CYS A 160 -5.14 -14.42 -1.59
C CYS A 160 -3.73 -14.30 -2.18
N GLY A 161 -3.43 -13.15 -2.79
CA GLY A 161 -2.08 -12.77 -3.19
C GLY A 161 -1.46 -11.80 -2.21
N PHE A 162 -0.14 -11.83 -2.08
CA PHE A 162 0.61 -10.79 -1.41
C PHE A 162 2.00 -10.62 -2.03
N GLY A 163 2.41 -9.37 -2.19
CA GLY A 163 3.74 -8.99 -2.64
C GLY A 163 4.36 -7.93 -1.75
N PHE A 164 5.66 -8.06 -1.51
CA PHE A 164 6.47 -7.00 -0.91
C PHE A 164 7.87 -6.93 -1.53
N GLY A 165 8.49 -5.76 -1.45
CA GLY A 165 9.79 -5.47 -2.05
C GLY A 165 10.89 -5.17 -1.04
N GLU A 166 12.06 -4.90 -1.59
CA GLU A 166 13.28 -4.42 -0.91
C GLU A 166 13.05 -3.20 -0.01
N LEU A 167 12.01 -2.39 -0.29
CA LEU A 167 11.66 -1.23 0.51
C LEU A 167 11.41 -1.58 1.99
N LEU A 168 10.88 -2.77 2.28
CA LEU A 168 10.73 -3.25 3.66
C LEU A 168 12.08 -3.25 4.38
N PHE A 169 13.08 -3.90 3.80
CA PHE A 169 14.42 -4.02 4.41
C PHE A 169 15.14 -2.68 4.48
N ALA A 170 15.00 -1.83 3.47
CA ALA A 170 15.53 -0.47 3.50
C ALA A 170 14.99 0.32 4.71
N PHE A 171 13.71 0.16 5.03
CA PHE A 171 13.07 0.85 6.15
C PHE A 171 13.51 0.29 7.50
N LEU A 172 13.63 -1.04 7.62
CA LEU A 172 14.08 -1.68 8.85
C LEU A 172 15.58 -1.43 9.13
N ALA A 173 16.38 -1.25 8.08
CA ALA A 173 17.80 -0.89 8.17
C ALA A 173 18.05 0.63 8.29
N ASP A 174 17.00 1.46 8.16
CA ASP A 174 17.08 2.92 8.03
C ASP A 174 18.08 3.39 6.96
N LYS A 175 17.99 2.79 5.79
CA LYS A 175 18.87 3.07 4.64
C LYS A 175 18.07 3.52 3.42
N PRO A 176 18.63 4.40 2.57
CA PRO A 176 18.04 4.64 1.26
C PRO A 176 18.11 3.36 0.42
N LEU A 177 17.15 3.19 -0.50
CA LEU A 177 17.08 2.00 -1.37
C LEU A 177 18.35 1.74 -2.19
N ARG A 178 19.09 2.80 -2.53
CA ARG A 178 20.38 2.68 -3.23
C ARG A 178 21.46 2.00 -2.38
N GLU A 179 21.42 2.15 -1.07
CA GLU A 179 22.37 1.49 -0.15
C GLU A 179 22.00 0.02 0.09
N THR A 180 20.80 -0.43 -0.29
CA THR A 180 20.39 -1.84 -0.19
C THR A 180 20.67 -2.65 -1.46
N GLN A 181 21.25 -2.04 -2.49
CA GLN A 181 21.58 -2.68 -3.75
C GLN A 181 23.09 -2.59 -4.02
N PHE A 182 23.75 -3.71 -4.33
CA PHE A 182 25.19 -3.72 -4.61
C PHE A 182 25.58 -2.84 -5.80
N PHE A 183 24.76 -2.84 -6.86
CA PHE A 183 24.99 -2.08 -8.09
C PHE A 183 23.72 -1.29 -8.43
N PRO A 184 23.47 -0.14 -7.77
CA PRO A 184 22.28 0.65 -8.02
C PRO A 184 22.32 1.27 -9.41
N LEU A 185 21.15 1.50 -10.00
CA LEU A 185 21.04 2.22 -11.26
C LEU A 185 21.57 3.65 -11.10
N MET A 186 22.66 3.96 -11.81
CA MET A 186 23.30 5.27 -11.85
C MET A 186 22.98 5.99 -13.16
N LYS A 187 22.96 7.32 -13.13
CA LYS A 187 22.89 8.10 -14.37
C LYS A 187 24.14 7.80 -15.22
N PRO A 188 24.00 7.51 -16.52
CA PRO A 188 25.16 7.36 -17.40
C PRO A 188 25.97 8.65 -17.43
N LYS A 189 27.30 8.52 -17.58
CA LYS A 189 28.22 9.67 -17.58
C LYS A 189 28.00 10.61 -18.77
N ASN A 190 27.59 10.05 -19.91
CA ASN A 190 27.39 10.78 -21.16
C ASN A 190 25.91 10.67 -21.55
N LEU A 191 25.08 11.52 -20.96
CA LEU A 191 23.78 11.87 -21.51
C LEU A 191 24.01 13.14 -22.33
N GLU A 192 24.23 12.99 -23.64
CA GLU A 192 23.83 14.05 -24.58
C GLU A 192 22.30 14.10 -24.65
#